data_AF-A0A6P0HFK0-F1
#
_entry.id   AF-A0A6P0HFK0-F1
#
_cell.length_a   1.000
_cell.length_b   1.000
_cell.length_c   1.000
_cell.angle_alpha   90.00
_cell.angle_beta   90.00
_cell.angle_gamma   90.00
#
_symmetry.space_group_name_H-M   'P 1'
#
loop_
_entity.id
_entity.type
_entity.pdbx_description
1 polymer ?
#
loop_
_entity_poly.entity_id
_entity_poly.type
_entity_poly.pdbx_seq_one_letter_code
_entity_poly.pdbx_strand_id
1 'polypeptide(L)'
;MFGLTFEKLFLVAVVAGVLIGPQRLPAYAHQLRETVRGFRAFVEASRARARAEVGDVLTRAEWEALDLRQYDPRRIVRDALDGAPTSAPTSAPTGAGGDRPVDAAARAELVEQASRVRPGQRFLVTGSAAHPRRVAIASLPADDPRRLAAQAPAARSAAEVAEGSAPERD
;
A
#
# COMPACT_ATOMS: atom_id res chain seq x y z
N MET A 1 -24.02 22.77 -6.67
CA MET A 1 -24.01 23.41 -5.34
C MET A 1 -25.45 23.45 -4.84
N PHE A 2 -25.77 22.76 -3.75
CA PHE A 2 -27.13 22.77 -3.18
C PHE A 2 -27.44 24.20 -2.73
N GLY A 3 -28.41 24.86 -3.34
CA GLY A 3 -28.80 26.25 -3.03
C GLY A 3 -29.52 26.37 -1.68
N LEU A 4 -28.94 25.78 -0.63
CA LEU A 4 -29.36 25.78 0.76
C LEU A 4 -28.93 27.10 1.40
N THR A 5 -29.85 28.05 1.42
CA THR A 5 -29.72 29.25 2.25
C THR A 5 -30.22 28.95 3.67
N PHE A 6 -29.78 29.74 4.64
CA PHE A 6 -30.21 29.58 6.05
C PHE A 6 -31.73 29.55 6.19
N GLU A 7 -32.43 30.42 5.46
CA GLU A 7 -33.90 30.46 5.37
C GLU A 7 -34.50 29.12 4.92
N LYS A 8 -33.96 28.51 3.86
CA LYS A 8 -34.45 27.23 3.35
C LYS A 8 -34.18 26.09 4.34
N LEU A 9 -33.03 26.12 5.02
CA LEU A 9 -32.72 25.12 6.03
C LEU A 9 -33.69 25.21 7.22
N PHE A 10 -34.02 26.43 7.64
CA PHE A 10 -35.03 26.66 8.68
C PHE A 10 -36.41 26.18 8.23
N LEU A 11 -36.84 26.52 7.01
CA LEU A 11 -38.12 26.05 6.45
C LEU A 11 -38.20 24.52 6.44
N VAL A 12 -37.13 23.85 5.98
CA VAL A 12 -37.06 22.39 5.97
C VAL A 12 -37.11 21.82 7.39
N ALA A 13 -36.43 22.42 8.36
CA ALA A 13 -36.46 21.99 9.75
C ALA A 13 -37.88 22.09 10.36
N VAL A 14 -38.60 23.18 10.07
CA VAL A 14 -40.00 23.36 10.50
C VAL A 14 -40.89 22.29 9.87
N VAL A 15 -40.81 22.11 8.55
CA VAL A 15 -41.61 21.10 7.83
C VAL A 15 -41.31 19.69 8.33
N ALA A 16 -40.04 19.35 8.49
CA ALA A 16 -39.62 18.05 9.05
C ALA A 16 -40.14 17.87 10.48
N GLY A 17 -40.10 18.92 11.31
CA GLY A 17 -40.63 18.86 12.67
C GLY A 17 -42.13 18.69 12.75
N VAL A 18 -42.89 19.27 11.82
CA VAL A 18 -44.34 19.03 11.71
C VAL A 18 -44.61 17.61 11.23
N LEU A 19 -43.85 17.11 10.24
CA LEU A 19 -44.03 15.78 9.66
C LEU A 19 -43.69 14.63 10.62
N ILE A 20 -42.57 14.75 11.36
CA ILE A 20 -42.17 13.80 12.43
C ILE A 20 -43.02 14.00 13.70
N GLY A 21 -43.52 15.21 13.91
CA GLY A 21 -44.21 15.64 15.13
C GLY A 21 -43.24 16.26 16.15
N PRO A 22 -43.57 17.44 16.72
CA PRO A 22 -42.66 18.18 17.61
C PRO A 22 -42.33 17.45 18.90
N GLN A 23 -43.20 16.53 19.34
CA GLN A 23 -43.02 15.74 20.54
C GLN A 23 -41.96 14.63 20.38
N ARG A 24 -41.68 14.18 19.14
CA ARG A 24 -40.72 13.09 18.88
C ARG A 24 -39.31 13.59 18.55
N LEU A 25 -39.19 14.79 17.99
CA LEU A 25 -37.91 15.44 17.73
C LEU A 25 -36.94 15.46 18.94
N PRO A 26 -37.34 15.88 20.16
CA PRO A 26 -36.42 15.91 21.29
C PRO A 26 -35.92 14.53 21.66
N ALA A 27 -36.78 13.49 21.60
CA ALA A 27 -36.39 12.12 21.89
C ALA A 27 -35.30 11.62 20.92
N TYR A 28 -35.42 11.90 19.63
CA TYR A 28 -34.39 11.57 18.64
C TYR A 28 -33.11 12.42 18.81
N ALA A 29 -33.24 13.69 19.17
CA ALA A 29 -32.08 14.54 19.46
C ALA A 29 -31.28 14.03 20.67
N HIS A 30 -31.96 13.49 21.68
CA HIS A 30 -31.31 12.83 22.82
C HIS A 30 -30.51 11.59 22.40
N GLN A 31 -31.11 10.71 21.60
CA GLN A 31 -30.42 9.51 21.08
C GLN A 31 -29.20 9.88 20.22
N LEU A 32 -29.34 10.89 19.36
CA LEU A 32 -28.24 11.40 18.55
C LEU A 32 -27.13 11.98 19.42
N ARG A 33 -27.48 12.75 20.46
CA ARG A 33 -26.51 13.33 21.40
C ARG A 33 -25.74 12.25 22.14
N GLU A 34 -26.40 11.20 22.60
CA GLU A 34 -25.77 10.07 23.26
C GLU A 34 -24.81 9.34 22.31
N THR A 35 -25.24 9.12 21.07
CA THR A 35 -24.40 8.51 20.02
C THR A 35 -23.17 9.36 19.73
N VAL A 36 -23.33 10.68 19.56
CA VAL A 36 -22.23 11.62 19.31
C VAL A 36 -21.27 11.67 20.50
N ARG A 37 -21.78 11.63 21.73
CA ARG A 37 -20.95 11.55 22.94
C ARG A 37 -20.15 10.26 23.00
N GLY A 38 -20.78 9.13 22.72
CA GLY A 38 -20.11 7.82 22.65
C GLY A 38 -19.05 7.79 21.55
N PHE A 39 -19.37 8.30 20.36
CA PHE A 39 -18.43 8.42 19.26
C PHE A 39 -17.24 9.31 19.61
N ARG A 40 -17.47 10.47 20.22
CA ARG A 40 -16.40 11.36 20.68
C ARG A 40 -15.51 10.68 21.71
N ALA A 41 -16.09 9.99 22.69
CA ALA A 41 -15.33 9.25 23.70
C ALA A 41 -14.50 8.12 23.05
N PHE A 42 -15.05 7.42 22.06
CA PHE A 42 -14.34 6.40 21.29
C PHE A 42 -13.16 6.96 20.50
N VAL A 43 -13.33 8.12 19.86
CA VAL A 43 -12.25 8.82 19.14
C VAL A 43 -11.14 9.24 20.10
N GLU A 44 -11.49 9.84 21.25
CA GLU A 44 -10.49 10.24 22.25
C GLU A 44 -9.76 9.04 22.85
N ALA A 45 -10.46 7.93 23.12
CA ALA A 45 -9.86 6.69 23.61
C ALA A 45 -8.90 6.08 22.57
N SER A 46 -9.29 6.08 21.30
CA SER A 46 -8.45 5.60 20.19
C SER A 46 -7.21 6.48 20.04
N ARG A 47 -7.38 7.80 20.14
CA ARG A 47 -6.27 8.77 20.12
C ARG A 47 -5.36 8.63 21.33
N ALA A 48 -5.89 8.31 22.51
CA ALA A 48 -5.10 8.06 23.73
C ALA A 48 -4.26 6.79 23.59
N ARG A 49 -4.81 5.70 23.04
CA ARG A 49 -4.06 4.46 22.74
C ARG A 49 -2.98 4.68 21.69
N ALA A 50 -3.31 5.35 20.59
CA ALA A 50 -2.35 5.70 19.55
C ALA A 50 -1.19 6.56 20.12
N ARG A 51 -1.47 7.53 20.99
CA ARG A 51 -0.43 8.32 21.66
C ARG A 51 0.43 7.50 22.63
N ALA A 52 -0.19 6.55 23.35
CA ALA A 52 0.53 5.70 24.29
C ALA A 52 1.51 4.74 23.59
N GLU A 53 1.18 4.28 22.38
CA GLU A 53 2.02 3.38 21.59
C GLU A 53 3.03 4.12 20.70
N VAL A 54 2.69 5.30 20.20
CA VAL A 54 3.53 6.09 19.26
C VAL A 54 4.44 7.09 19.98
N GLY A 55 4.25 7.31 21.29
CA GLY A 55 4.99 8.32 22.04
C GLY A 55 4.48 9.74 21.75
N ASP A 56 4.66 10.62 22.72
CA ASP A 56 4.05 11.95 22.80
C ASP A 56 4.63 12.97 21.80
N VAL A 57 4.52 12.73 20.49
CA VAL A 57 4.69 13.78 19.47
C VAL A 57 3.92 13.38 18.20
N LEU A 58 2.63 13.68 18.17
CA LEU A 58 1.93 13.95 16.91
C LEU A 58 1.26 15.30 17.08
N THR A 59 2.11 16.31 17.20
CA THR A 59 1.73 17.71 17.21
C THR A 59 1.07 18.03 15.87
N ARG A 60 0.18 19.00 15.83
CA ARG A 60 -0.50 19.45 14.58
C ARG A 60 0.48 19.73 13.42
N ALA A 61 1.75 20.05 13.73
CA ALA A 61 2.85 20.22 12.79
C ALA A 61 3.34 18.93 12.10
N GLU A 62 3.23 17.75 12.73
CA GLU A 62 3.62 16.47 12.12
C GLU A 62 2.54 15.90 11.20
N TRP A 63 1.27 16.27 11.43
CA TRP A 63 0.19 15.99 10.47
C TRP A 63 0.29 16.83 9.20
N GLU A 64 0.84 18.04 9.31
CA GLU A 64 1.15 18.92 8.18
C GLU A 64 2.41 18.46 7.42
N ALA A 65 3.37 17.84 8.12
CA ALA A 65 4.51 17.17 7.50
C ALA A 65 4.14 15.80 6.87
N LEU A 66 3.07 15.16 7.35
CA LEU A 66 2.52 13.92 6.79
C LEU A 66 1.37 14.18 5.79
N ASP A 67 1.27 15.40 5.24
CA ASP A 67 0.31 15.72 4.21
C ASP A 67 0.79 15.16 2.87
N LEU A 68 0.14 14.10 2.37
CA LEU A 68 0.57 13.31 1.19
C LEU A 68 0.81 14.15 -0.08
N ARG A 69 0.19 15.33 -0.17
CA ARG A 69 0.32 16.25 -1.31
C ARG A 69 1.66 16.95 -1.37
N GLN A 70 2.38 17.04 -0.25
CA GLN A 70 3.77 17.53 -0.25
C GLN A 70 4.73 16.48 -0.83
N TYR A 71 4.31 15.22 -0.91
CA TYR A 71 4.95 14.14 -1.66
C TYR A 71 4.44 14.06 -3.12
N ASP A 72 4.09 15.18 -3.76
CA ASP A 72 3.72 15.16 -5.19
C ASP A 72 4.94 14.71 -6.02
N PRO A 73 4.86 13.56 -6.71
CA PRO A 73 5.98 13.00 -7.48
C PRO A 73 6.50 13.98 -8.54
N ARG A 74 5.66 14.90 -9.05
CA ARG A 74 6.09 15.89 -10.02
C ARG A 74 7.06 16.90 -9.44
N ARG A 75 6.90 17.25 -8.15
CA ARG A 75 7.83 18.18 -7.50
C ARG A 75 9.17 17.51 -7.24
N ILE A 76 9.16 16.26 -6.77
CA ILE A 76 10.39 15.44 -6.57
C ILE A 76 11.17 15.29 -7.88
N VAL A 77 10.48 15.07 -8.99
CA VAL A 77 11.10 14.93 -10.32
C VAL A 77 11.65 16.27 -10.84
N ARG A 78 10.93 17.38 -10.65
CA ARG A 78 11.43 18.73 -10.99
C ARG A 78 12.65 19.10 -10.16
N ASP A 79 12.61 18.87 -8.85
CA ASP A 79 13.74 19.15 -7.96
C ASP A 79 14.98 18.30 -8.37
N ALA A 80 14.77 17.08 -8.88
CA ALA A 80 15.83 16.23 -9.44
C ALA A 80 16.35 16.68 -10.83
N LEU A 81 15.52 17.36 -11.63
CA LEU A 81 15.87 17.91 -12.94
C LEU A 81 16.53 19.30 -12.84
N ASP A 82 16.12 20.11 -11.86
CA ASP A 82 16.51 21.51 -11.69
C ASP A 82 17.75 21.70 -10.76
N GLY A 83 18.25 20.64 -10.12
CA GLY A 83 19.65 20.56 -9.66
C GLY A 83 20.07 21.49 -8.51
N ALA A 84 19.24 21.66 -7.48
CA ALA A 84 19.68 22.31 -6.23
C ALA A 84 19.85 21.27 -5.09
N PRO A 85 21.07 20.96 -4.64
CA PRO A 85 21.28 20.07 -3.50
C PRO A 85 21.03 20.85 -2.21
N THR A 86 19.76 20.97 -1.79
CA THR A 86 19.44 21.36 -0.42
C THR A 86 18.87 20.15 0.31
N SER A 87 19.73 19.62 1.19
CA SER A 87 19.48 18.78 2.37
C SER A 87 18.32 17.78 2.31
N ALA A 88 18.62 16.55 1.87
CA ALA A 88 17.89 15.37 2.31
C ALA A 88 18.41 14.93 3.70
N PRO A 89 17.55 14.56 4.66
CA PRO A 89 17.87 13.45 5.53
C PRO A 89 17.69 12.16 4.69
N THR A 90 18.81 11.51 4.43
CA THR A 90 18.95 10.13 3.93
C THR A 90 17.78 9.23 4.32
N SER A 91 17.04 8.71 3.33
CA SER A 91 16.35 7.40 3.36
C SER A 91 15.67 7.08 2.03
N ALA A 92 16.44 6.70 1.01
CA ALA A 92 15.96 5.82 -0.07
C ALA A 92 17.17 5.30 -0.86
N PRO A 93 17.44 3.99 -0.88
CA PRO A 93 18.65 3.51 -1.48
C PRO A 93 18.40 3.06 -2.92
N THR A 94 18.57 3.99 -3.86
CA THR A 94 18.66 3.68 -5.29
C THR A 94 19.96 2.92 -5.52
N GLY A 95 19.83 1.70 -6.05
CA GLY A 95 20.93 0.82 -6.38
C GLY A 95 21.78 1.37 -7.52
N ALA A 96 22.98 1.81 -7.17
CA ALA A 96 24.18 1.58 -7.95
C ALA A 96 25.02 0.55 -7.18
N GLY A 97 25.60 -0.41 -7.91
CA GLY A 97 26.26 -1.60 -7.36
C GLY A 97 27.24 -1.31 -6.22
N GLY A 98 27.19 -2.16 -5.20
CA GLY A 98 28.05 -2.08 -4.03
C GLY A 98 27.35 -2.70 -2.83
N ASP A 99 27.91 -3.80 -2.35
CA ASP A 99 27.61 -4.51 -1.11
C ASP A 99 26.92 -3.61 -0.05
N ARG A 100 25.59 -3.71 0.05
CA ARG A 100 24.87 -3.30 1.26
C ARG A 100 24.60 -4.54 2.09
N PRO A 101 24.83 -4.50 3.42
CA PRO A 101 24.42 -5.59 4.29
C PRO A 101 22.90 -5.65 4.26
N VAL A 102 22.37 -6.52 3.41
CA VAL A 102 20.98 -6.95 3.48
C VAL A 102 20.85 -7.75 4.77
N ASP A 103 19.83 -7.42 5.57
CA ASP A 103 19.57 -8.12 6.82
C ASP A 103 19.51 -9.63 6.58
N ALA A 104 20.17 -10.40 7.45
CA ALA A 104 20.27 -11.86 7.31
C ALA A 104 18.88 -12.52 7.21
N ALA A 105 17.88 -11.95 7.89
CA ALA A 105 16.48 -12.35 7.82
C ALA A 105 15.88 -12.15 6.41
N ALA A 106 16.17 -11.02 5.76
CA ALA A 106 15.70 -10.76 4.39
C ALA A 106 16.37 -11.70 3.39
N ARG A 107 17.67 -12.01 3.56
CA ARG A 107 18.35 -13.05 2.77
C ARG A 107 17.74 -14.43 2.96
N ALA A 108 17.39 -14.82 4.19
CA ALA A 108 16.75 -16.10 4.48
C ALA A 108 15.36 -16.22 3.82
N GLU A 109 14.55 -15.17 3.89
CA GLU A 109 13.24 -15.13 3.23
C GLU A 109 13.37 -15.22 1.70
N LEU A 110 14.36 -14.54 1.10
CA LEU A 110 14.65 -14.64 -0.34
C LEU A 110 15.00 -16.07 -0.78
N VAL A 111 15.78 -16.80 0.03
CA VAL A 111 16.13 -18.20 -0.22
C VAL A 111 14.92 -19.12 -0.07
N GLU A 112 14.06 -18.88 0.92
CA GLU A 112 12.81 -19.62 1.11
C GLU A 112 11.78 -19.33 0.02
N GLN A 113 11.77 -18.11 -0.54
CA GLN A 113 10.97 -17.81 -1.72
C GLN A 113 11.51 -18.52 -2.96
N ALA A 114 12.83 -18.61 -3.11
CA ALA A 114 13.46 -19.30 -4.23
C ALA A 114 13.13 -20.81 -4.24
N SER A 115 13.02 -21.47 -3.07
CA SER A 115 12.63 -22.89 -2.99
C SER A 115 11.18 -23.16 -3.40
N ARG A 116 10.30 -22.14 -3.38
CA ARG A 116 8.91 -22.23 -3.84
C ARG A 116 8.75 -22.03 -5.35
N VAL A 117 9.77 -21.51 -6.03
CA VAL A 117 9.74 -21.28 -7.48
C VAL A 117 9.91 -22.61 -8.21
N ARG A 118 8.99 -22.92 -9.13
CA ARG A 118 9.11 -24.12 -9.97
C ARG A 118 10.11 -23.88 -11.11
N PRO A 119 10.90 -24.90 -11.51
CA PRO A 119 11.77 -24.78 -12.68
C PRO A 119 10.94 -24.48 -13.93
N GLY A 120 11.33 -23.46 -14.70
CA GLY A 120 10.59 -22.96 -15.87
C GLY A 120 9.49 -21.93 -15.59
N GLN A 121 9.32 -21.48 -14.33
CA GLN A 121 8.36 -20.43 -14.00
C GLN A 121 8.79 -19.08 -14.62
N ARG A 122 7.87 -18.39 -15.32
CA ARG A 122 8.17 -17.12 -16.02
C ARG A 122 7.83 -15.87 -15.21
N PHE A 123 6.90 -16.01 -14.26
CA PHE A 123 6.38 -14.91 -13.45
C PHE A 123 6.28 -15.30 -11.98
N LEU A 124 6.70 -14.40 -11.11
CA LEU A 124 6.41 -14.41 -9.68
C LEU A 124 5.12 -13.63 -9.46
N VAL A 125 4.18 -14.23 -8.73
CA VAL A 125 2.98 -13.53 -8.27
C VAL A 125 3.28 -12.98 -6.88
N THR A 126 3.31 -11.66 -6.76
CA THR A 126 3.53 -10.93 -5.51
C THR A 126 2.26 -10.19 -5.13
N GLY A 127 2.13 -9.76 -3.88
CA GLY A 127 0.94 -9.05 -3.39
C GLY A 127 -0.10 -9.95 -2.75
N SER A 128 -1.16 -9.32 -2.23
CA SER A 128 -2.25 -10.03 -1.53
C SER A 128 -3.20 -10.69 -2.52
N ALA A 129 -3.99 -11.67 -2.05
CA ALA A 129 -4.99 -12.37 -2.87
C ALA A 129 -5.98 -11.42 -3.57
N ALA A 130 -6.24 -10.24 -2.99
CA ALA A 130 -7.09 -9.21 -3.56
C ALA A 130 -6.42 -8.39 -4.69
N HIS A 131 -5.09 -8.30 -4.70
CA HIS A 131 -4.33 -7.50 -5.68
C HIS A 131 -3.02 -8.21 -6.09
N PRO A 132 -3.09 -9.28 -6.90
CA PRO A 132 -1.91 -9.97 -7.36
C PRO A 132 -1.16 -9.11 -8.39
N ARG A 133 0.13 -8.89 -8.17
CA ARG A 133 1.07 -8.32 -9.14
C ARG A 133 1.93 -9.42 -9.74
N ARG A 134 2.11 -9.36 -11.06
CA ARG A 134 2.97 -10.31 -11.80
C ARG A 134 4.29 -9.62 -12.12
N VAL A 135 5.38 -10.13 -11.55
CA VAL A 135 6.74 -9.67 -11.83
C VAL A 135 7.43 -10.72 -12.70
N ALA A 136 7.97 -10.31 -13.84
CA ALA A 136 8.72 -11.21 -14.71
C ALA A 136 10.02 -11.63 -14.01
N ILE A 137 10.35 -12.92 -14.00
CA ILE A 137 11.62 -13.39 -13.40
C ILE A 137 12.82 -12.84 -14.19
N ALA A 138 12.61 -12.54 -15.48
CA ALA A 138 13.57 -11.85 -16.32
C ALA A 138 13.80 -10.37 -15.97
N SER A 139 13.03 -9.74 -15.08
CA SER A 139 13.29 -8.37 -14.62
C SER A 139 14.04 -8.30 -13.27
N LEU A 140 14.28 -9.44 -12.61
CA LEU A 140 15.04 -9.49 -11.36
C LEU A 140 16.55 -9.29 -11.63
N PRO A 141 17.36 -8.87 -10.62
CA PRO A 141 18.82 -8.83 -10.71
C PRO A 141 19.43 -10.17 -11.13
N ALA A 142 20.61 -10.14 -11.78
CA ALA A 142 21.30 -11.35 -12.24
C ALA A 142 21.58 -12.35 -11.12
N ASP A 143 21.97 -11.85 -9.94
CA ASP A 143 22.34 -12.66 -8.78
C ASP A 143 21.16 -12.99 -7.84
N ASP A 144 19.90 -12.74 -8.24
CA ASP A 144 18.74 -13.05 -7.39
C ASP A 144 18.50 -14.58 -7.34
N PRO A 145 18.44 -15.20 -6.14
CA PRO A 145 18.27 -16.64 -5.99
C PRO A 145 16.97 -17.17 -6.64
N ARG A 146 15.92 -16.34 -6.75
CA ARG A 146 14.64 -16.72 -7.39
C ARG A 146 14.77 -16.84 -8.91
N ARG A 147 15.68 -16.07 -9.51
CA ARG A 147 16.00 -16.16 -10.94
C ARG A 147 16.84 -17.39 -11.24
N LEU A 148 17.83 -17.69 -10.39
CA LEU A 148 18.63 -18.91 -10.50
C LEU A 148 17.77 -20.18 -10.35
N ALA A 149 16.85 -20.18 -9.38
CA ALA A 149 15.91 -21.30 -9.19
C ALA A 149 14.97 -21.52 -10.38
N ALA A 150 14.51 -20.45 -11.04
CA ALA A 150 13.67 -20.56 -12.25
C ALA A 150 14.44 -21.03 -13.49
N GLN A 151 15.73 -20.67 -13.58
CA GLN A 151 16.64 -21.05 -14.66
C GLN A 151 17.26 -22.43 -14.46
N ALA A 152 17.16 -23.02 -13.25
CA ALA A 152 17.59 -24.38 -12.99
C ALA A 152 16.92 -25.30 -14.01
N PRO A 153 17.70 -26.02 -14.83
CA PRO A 153 17.19 -26.67 -16.01
C PRO A 153 16.11 -27.66 -15.60
N ALA A 154 14.95 -27.57 -16.25
CA ALA A 154 14.14 -28.73 -16.53
C ALA A 154 15.00 -29.68 -17.38
N ALA A 155 15.95 -30.37 -16.74
CA ALA A 155 16.74 -31.43 -17.32
C ALA A 155 15.79 -32.61 -17.59
N ARG A 156 15.01 -32.50 -18.68
CA ARG A 156 14.46 -33.60 -19.46
C ARG A 156 13.62 -33.21 -20.68
N SER A 157 13.05 -32.01 -20.80
CA SER A 157 12.11 -31.72 -21.90
C SER A 157 12.73 -31.18 -23.20
N ALA A 158 14.03 -30.85 -23.21
CA ALA A 158 14.75 -30.48 -24.45
C ALA A 158 15.53 -31.66 -25.08
N ALA A 159 15.73 -32.76 -24.35
CA ALA A 159 16.32 -33.99 -24.89
C ALA A 159 15.26 -34.84 -25.63
N GLU A 160 13.99 -34.83 -25.17
CA GLU A 160 12.93 -35.67 -25.75
C GLU A 160 12.35 -35.12 -27.08
N VAL A 161 12.59 -33.84 -27.42
CA VAL A 161 12.18 -33.28 -28.73
C VAL A 161 13.27 -33.46 -29.80
N ALA A 162 14.51 -33.76 -29.40
CA ALA A 162 15.62 -34.05 -30.33
C ALA A 162 15.81 -35.56 -30.57
N GLU A 163 15.15 -36.43 -29.80
CA GLU A 163 15.22 -37.90 -29.92
C GLU A 163 14.00 -38.50 -30.66
N GLY A 164 13.33 -37.68 -31.48
CA GLY A 164 12.22 -38.08 -32.34
C GLY A 164 12.50 -38.03 -33.84
N SER A 165 13.74 -37.75 -34.26
CA SER A 165 14.04 -37.63 -35.70
C SER A 165 15.44 -38.10 -36.06
N ALA A 166 15.63 -39.42 -36.05
CA ALA A 166 16.44 -40.24 -36.97
C ALA A 166 16.55 -41.69 -36.41
N PRO A 167 16.68 -42.76 -37.21
CA PRO A 167 16.87 -42.86 -38.66
C PRO A 167 15.89 -43.84 -39.36
N GLU A 168 15.44 -43.53 -40.58
CA GLU A 168 14.96 -44.57 -41.51
C GLU A 168 16.02 -44.75 -42.60
N ARG A 169 16.80 -45.83 -42.45
CA ARG A 169 17.57 -46.46 -43.53
C ARG A 169 16.79 -47.70 -43.94
N ASP A 170 16.26 -47.75 -45.15
CA ASP A 170 16.81 -48.53 -46.28
C ASP A 170 16.04 -48.19 -47.57
#